data_AF-A0AAU9XF95-F1
#
_entry.id   AF-A0AAU9XF95-F1
#
_cell.length_a   1.000
_cell.length_b   1.000
_cell.length_c   1.000
_cell.angle_alpha   90.00
_cell.angle_beta   90.00
_cell.angle_gamma   90.00
#
_symmetry.space_group_name_H-M   'P 1'
#
loop_
_entity.id
_entity.type
_entity.pdbx_description
1 polymer ?
#
loop_
_entity_poly.entity_id
_entity_poly.type
_entity_poly.pdbx_seq_one_letter_code
_entity_poly.pdbx_strand_id
1 'polypeptide(L)'
;MPYILISCQIRLASGPTTCGDEFSDRELMEYLGAELVHTFGNTFKEYISTDPPCAVLNRLEGRGYKVIAATGVGQTLVWTLYKDDNQEIVDKGKADRYM
;
A
#
# COMPACT_ATOMS: atom_id res chain seq x y z
N MET A 1 10.91 -3.39 0.70
CA MET A 1 9.88 -3.45 1.77
C MET A 1 8.79 -4.39 1.29
N PRO A 2 8.82 -5.68 1.66
CA PRO A 2 8.04 -6.71 0.98
C PRO A 2 6.53 -6.60 1.24
N TYR A 3 6.13 -6.16 2.45
CA TYR A 3 4.73 -5.98 2.79
C TYR A 3 4.39 -4.50 2.94
N ILE A 4 3.16 -4.16 2.56
CA ILE A 4 2.58 -2.84 2.81
C ILE A 4 1.10 -3.02 3.17
N LEU A 5 0.64 -2.23 4.13
CA LEU A 5 -0.76 -2.14 4.50
C LEU A 5 -1.23 -0.74 4.13
N ILE A 6 -2.25 -0.66 3.28
CA ILE A 6 -2.92 0.60 3.00
C ILE A 6 -4.34 0.56 3.56
N SER A 7 -4.87 1.72 3.92
CA SER A 7 -6.24 1.79 4.41
C SER A 7 -6.96 3.05 3.96
N CYS A 8 -8.28 2.95 3.88
CA CYS A 8 -9.15 4.06 3.54
C CYS A 8 -10.45 3.93 4.33
N GLN A 9 -10.92 5.02 4.92
CA GLN A 9 -12.25 5.06 5.52
C GLN A 9 -13.31 5.15 4.42
N ILE A 10 -14.52 4.64 4.67
CA ILE A 10 -15.59 4.78 3.70
C ILE A 10 -15.89 6.27 3.41
N ARG A 11 -16.20 6.66 2.17
CA ARG A 11 -16.44 5.81 0.99
C ARG A 11 -15.20 5.68 0.10
N LEU A 12 -15.05 4.50 -0.50
CA LEU A 12 -13.94 4.13 -1.42
C LEU A 12 -13.78 5.00 -2.67
N ALA A 13 -14.79 5.79 -3.03
CA ALA A 13 -14.77 6.64 -4.21
C ALA A 13 -13.88 7.88 -4.05
N SER A 14 -13.49 8.22 -2.82
CA SER A 14 -12.65 9.36 -2.49
C SER A 14 -11.55 8.94 -1.53
N GLY A 15 -10.41 9.64 -1.58
CA GLY A 15 -9.42 9.57 -0.52
C GLY A 15 -9.89 10.28 0.77
N PRO A 16 -9.01 10.41 1.76
CA PRO A 16 -7.59 10.04 1.71
C PRO A 16 -7.34 8.53 1.87
N THR A 17 -6.18 8.07 1.40
CA THR A 17 -5.67 6.71 1.60
C THR A 17 -4.40 6.76 2.44
N THR A 18 -4.41 6.14 3.63
CA THR A 18 -3.21 5.92 4.42
C THR A 18 -2.36 4.86 3.72
N CYS A 19 -1.11 5.21 3.41
CA CYS A 19 -0.20 4.40 2.61
C CYS A 19 0.90 3.72 3.44
N GLY A 20 1.15 4.17 4.67
CA GLY A 20 2.20 3.62 5.51
C GLY A 20 2.40 4.41 6.81
N ASP A 21 3.34 3.94 7.62
CA ASP A 21 3.79 4.55 8.87
C ASP A 21 5.08 5.38 8.68
N GLU A 22 5.59 5.99 9.76
CA GLU A 22 6.80 6.82 9.73
C GLU A 22 8.09 6.09 9.29
N PHE A 23 8.10 4.75 9.32
CA PHE A 23 9.25 3.93 8.94
C PHE A 23 9.13 3.36 7.53
N SER A 24 8.04 3.66 6.84
CA SER A 24 7.79 3.20 5.48
C SER A 24 8.79 3.81 4.49
N ASP A 25 9.08 3.07 3.42
CA ASP A 25 10.04 3.46 2.39
C ASP A 25 9.66 4.81 1.76
N ARG A 26 10.48 5.85 2.01
CA ARG A 26 10.21 7.22 1.57
C ARG A 26 10.08 7.34 0.05
N GLU A 27 10.90 6.63 -0.73
CA GLU A 27 10.82 6.70 -2.21
C GLU A 27 9.48 6.13 -2.70
N LEU A 28 9.02 5.06 -2.07
CA LEU A 28 7.72 4.48 -2.37
C LEU A 28 6.60 5.46 -2.01
N MET A 29 6.65 6.10 -0.82
CA MET A 29 5.61 7.03 -0.39
C MET A 29 5.54 8.27 -1.29
N GLU A 30 6.69 8.82 -1.70
CA GLU A 30 6.77 9.91 -2.68
C GLU A 30 6.15 9.49 -4.02
N TYR A 31 6.44 8.27 -4.50
CA TYR A 31 5.83 7.73 -5.72
C TYR A 31 4.31 7.56 -5.62
N LEU A 32 3.80 7.24 -4.42
CA LEU A 32 2.36 7.17 -4.16
C LEU A 32 1.71 8.55 -4.01
N GLY A 33 2.48 9.64 -4.05
CA GLY A 33 1.98 10.99 -3.79
C GLY A 33 1.47 11.14 -2.36
N ALA A 34 2.09 10.43 -1.42
CA ALA A 34 1.72 10.45 -0.01
C ALA A 34 2.65 11.37 0.79
N GLU A 35 2.07 12.15 1.70
CA GLU A 35 2.80 13.06 2.59
C GLU A 35 2.82 12.51 4.02
N LEU A 36 3.93 12.71 4.73
CA LEU A 36 4.04 12.32 6.14
C LEU A 36 3.29 13.32 7.02
N VAL A 37 2.16 12.91 7.57
CA VAL A 37 1.26 13.73 8.39
C VAL A 37 1.32 13.29 9.84
N HIS A 38 1.35 14.27 10.75
CA HIS A 38 1.17 14.04 12.19
C HIS A 38 -0.21 14.56 12.60
N THR A 39 -1.20 13.66 12.64
CA THR A 39 -2.55 14.02 13.08
C THR A 39 -2.55 14.38 14.57
N PHE A 40 -3.19 15.50 14.92
CA PHE A 40 -3.30 15.94 16.30
C PHE A 40 -3.94 14.85 17.17
N GLY A 41 -3.31 14.55 18.30
CA GLY A 41 -3.74 13.50 19.22
C GLY A 41 -3.06 12.14 19.00
N ASN A 42 -2.39 11.93 17.86
CA ASN A 42 -1.60 10.71 17.64
C ASN A 42 -0.20 10.86 18.22
N THR A 43 0.39 9.76 18.66
CA THR A 43 1.82 9.68 19.05
C THR A 43 2.71 9.21 17.90
N PHE A 44 2.14 9.01 16.71
CA PHE A 44 2.79 8.49 15.52
C PHE A 44 2.42 9.33 14.29
N LYS A 45 3.18 9.16 13.21
CA LYS A 45 2.95 9.80 11.91
C LYS A 45 2.60 8.76 10.86
N GLU A 46 1.84 9.18 9.87
CA GLU A 46 1.35 8.32 8.80
C GLU A 46 1.56 9.00 7.44
N TYR A 47 1.86 8.20 6.43
CA TYR A 47 1.86 8.68 5.05
C TYR A 47 0.43 8.67 4.50
N ILE A 48 -0.04 9.81 4.03
CA ILE A 48 -1.40 9.99 3.54
C ILE A 48 -1.37 10.49 2.10
N SER A 49 -2.00 9.75 1.20
CA SER A 49 -2.28 10.20 -0.17
C SER A 49 -3.71 10.76 -0.24
N THR A 50 -3.90 11.82 -1.02
CA THR A 50 -5.25 12.37 -1.28
C THR A 50 -6.06 11.53 -2.27
N ASP A 51 -5.39 10.61 -2.96
CA ASP A 51 -5.99 9.74 -3.96
C ASP A 51 -6.89 8.65 -3.32
N PRO A 52 -7.93 8.20 -4.04
CA PRO A 52 -8.74 7.06 -3.61
C PRO A 52 -7.92 5.75 -3.63
N PRO A 53 -8.30 4.74 -2.84
CA PRO A 53 -7.52 3.52 -2.67
C PRO A 53 -7.29 2.77 -3.98
N CYS A 54 -8.23 2.83 -4.94
CA CYS A 54 -8.06 2.20 -6.25
C CYS A 54 -6.88 2.80 -7.04
N ALA A 55 -6.67 4.11 -6.99
CA ALA A 55 -5.54 4.75 -7.65
C ALA A 55 -4.21 4.38 -6.97
N VAL A 56 -4.18 4.34 -5.64
CA VAL A 56 -3.01 3.91 -4.86
C VAL A 56 -2.66 2.44 -5.14
N LEU A 57 -3.66 1.55 -5.18
CA LEU A 57 -3.47 0.14 -5.53
C LEU A 57 -2.88 -0.04 -6.93
N ASN A 58 -3.35 0.71 -7.92
CA ASN A 58 -2.80 0.66 -9.28
C ASN A 58 -1.34 1.12 -9.33
N ARG A 59 -0.97 2.17 -8.57
CA ARG A 59 0.44 2.59 -8.46
C ARG A 59 1.30 1.51 -7.78
N LEU A 60 0.79 0.90 -6.72
CA LEU A 60 1.47 -0.20 -6.03
C LEU A 60 1.68 -1.42 -6.95
N GLU A 61 0.69 -1.75 -7.80
CA GLU A 61 0.82 -2.78 -8.82
C GLU A 61 1.94 -2.46 -9.83
N GLY A 62 2.05 -1.19 -10.26
CA GLY A 62 3.17 -0.71 -11.08
C GLY A 62 4.55 -0.83 -10.41
N ARG A 63 4.61 -0.96 -9.09
CA ARG A 63 5.84 -1.24 -8.32
C ARG A 63 6.01 -2.72 -7.96
N GLY A 64 5.13 -3.60 -8.45
CA GLY A 64 5.21 -5.06 -8.29
C GLY A 64 4.45 -5.62 -7.09
N TYR A 65 3.73 -4.80 -6.32
CA TYR A 65 2.91 -5.27 -5.22
C TYR A 65 1.62 -5.93 -5.71
N LYS A 66 1.19 -6.98 -5.02
CA LYS A 66 -0.08 -7.66 -5.26
C LYS A 66 -0.92 -7.65 -3.99
N VAL A 67 -2.22 -7.41 -4.13
CA VAL A 67 -3.16 -7.57 -3.02
C VAL A 67 -3.24 -9.06 -2.66
N ILE A 68 -2.93 -9.37 -1.40
CA ILE A 68 -3.01 -10.74 -0.86
C ILE A 68 -4.15 -10.91 0.15
N ALA A 69 -4.60 -9.81 0.75
CA ALA A 69 -5.76 -9.81 1.64
C ALA A 69 -6.44 -8.45 1.64
N ALA A 70 -7.75 -8.45 1.89
CA ALA A 70 -8.54 -7.25 2.16
C ALA A 70 -9.49 -7.53 3.33
N THR A 71 -9.67 -6.56 4.21
CA THR A 71 -10.58 -6.67 5.35
C THR A 71 -11.23 -5.33 5.69
N GLY A 72 -12.36 -5.37 6.37
CA GLY A 72 -13.04 -4.20 6.93
C GLY A 72 -13.02 -4.22 8.45
N VAL A 73 -12.69 -3.09 9.07
CA VAL A 73 -12.70 -2.90 10.52
C VAL A 73 -13.42 -1.59 10.81
N GLY A 74 -14.64 -1.67 11.36
CA GLY A 74 -15.49 -0.50 11.60
C GLY A 74 -15.87 0.19 10.29
N GLN A 75 -15.42 1.44 10.11
CA GLN A 75 -15.60 2.22 8.88
C GLN A 75 -14.36 2.23 7.99
N THR A 76 -13.32 1.48 8.36
CA THR A 76 -12.05 1.43 7.65
C THR A 76 -11.94 0.15 6.83
N LEU A 77 -11.47 0.28 5.60
CA LEU A 77 -11.09 -0.84 4.74
C LEU A 77 -9.57 -0.87 4.66
N VAL A 78 -8.99 -2.06 4.78
CA VAL A 78 -7.54 -2.31 4.80
C VAL A 78 -7.19 -3.32 3.73
N TRP A 79 -6.13 -3.06 2.98
CA TRP A 79 -5.54 -4.00 2.03
C TRP A 79 -4.12 -4.32 2.45
N THR A 80 -3.82 -5.60 2.52
CA THR A 80 -2.45 -6.10 2.66
C THR A 80 -1.94 -6.44 1.28
N LEU A 81 -0.82 -5.83 0.90
CA LEU A 81 -0.12 -6.15 -0.33
C LEU A 81 1.26 -6.71 -0.05
N TYR A 82 1.71 -7.56 -0.96
CA TYR A 82 3.03 -8.17 -0.93
C TYR A 82 3.74 -8.01 -2.26
N LYS A 83 5.03 -7.72 -2.20
CA LYS A 83 5.96 -7.79 -3.32
C LYS A 83 7.08 -8.75 -2.95
N ASP A 84 7.35 -9.68 -3.85
CA ASP A 84 8.48 -10.58 -3.72
C ASP A 84 9.75 -9.84 -4.12
N ASP A 85 10.54 -9.45 -3.11
CA ASP A 85 11.88 -8.87 -3.31
C ASP A 85 12.95 -9.97 -3.45
N ASN A 86 12.58 -11.26 -3.43
CA ASN A 86 13.50 -12.39 -3.45
C ASN A 86 13.67 -12.92 -4.89
N GLN A 87 14.79 -12.55 -5.52
CA GLN A 87 15.08 -12.81 -6.94
C GLN A 87 14.92 -14.30 -7.33
N GLU A 88 15.29 -15.24 -6.44
CA GLU A 88 15.17 -16.68 -6.67
C GLU A 88 13.72 -17.17 -6.82
N ILE A 89 12.78 -16.55 -6.11
CA ILE A 89 11.35 -16.91 -6.18
C ILE A 89 10.70 -16.25 -7.41
N VAL A 90 11.09 -15.02 -7.73
CA VAL A 90 10.66 -14.31 -8.94
C VAL A 90 11.04 -15.07 -10.21
N ASP A 91 12.26 -15.63 -10.25
CA ASP A 91 12.74 -16.36 -11.42
C ASP A 91 12.05 -17.74 -11.56
N LYS A 92 11.75 -18.43 -10.46
CA LYS A 92 10.94 -19.66 -10.48
C LYS A 92 9.49 -19.40 -10.90
N GLY A 93 8.85 -18.35 -10.38
CA GLY A 93 7.49 -17.99 -10.74
C GLY A 93 7.32 -17.56 -12.21
N LYS A 94 8.40 -17.07 -12.85
CA LYS A 94 8.42 -16.85 -14.31
C LYS A 94 8.51 -18.18 -15.07
N ALA A 95 9.36 -19.11 -14.64
CA ALA A 95 9.51 -20.41 -15.29
C ALA A 95 8.18 -21.20 -15.30
N ASP A 96 7.45 -21.20 -14.18
CA ASP A 96 6.17 -21.91 -14.05
C ASP A 96 5.03 -21.29 -14.88
N ARG A 97 5.17 -20.04 -15.36
CA ARG A 97 4.15 -19.34 -16.15
C ARG A 97 4.26 -19.61 -17.67
N TYR A 98 5.33 -20.30 -18.09
CA TYR A 98 5.59 -20.67 -19.49
C TYR A 98 5.58 -22.20 -19.72
N MET A 99 5.14 -22.99 -18.74
CA MET A 99 4.74 -24.40 -18.89
C MET A 99 3.23 -24.52 -18.88
#